data_AF-A0AA36D790-F1
#
_entry.id   AF-A0AA36D790-F1
#
_cell.length_a   1.000
_cell.length_b   1.000
_cell.length_c   1.000
_cell.angle_alpha   90.00
_cell.angle_beta   90.00
_cell.angle_gamma   90.00
#
_symmetry.space_group_name_H-M   'P 1'
#
loop_
_entity.id
_entity.type
_entity.pdbx_description
1 polymer ?
#
loop_
_entity_poly.entity_id
_entity_poly.type
_entity_poly.pdbx_seq_one_letter_code
_entity_poly.pdbx_strand_id
1 'polypeptide(L)'
;MVQLLNSRKRSTSYHKEGDEEFKHQVGGHHQLHQVGRLHLAKPSGVDERDFYLHAPPALIPHLAHMCGYTEGSSETVRPSTSTMCDNCLLGGSAGQSRLTASISRMRAGKPSASAEYVVLSDLTAGFRHPCIVDLKMGTRQHGDAAAPEKIRRQTDKCARSTSLLYGLRLCGLQYYDACTERSTVIDKYEGRRIEVLELWKAIKGFFSYPDGRLRTALIRALLRKIEAVEEAVQSLDGVRLFGSSLLVIYEGDETLEPLSDEEADKQLCVRIVDFANATLGGGLHSGADEGFLLGLHSLHRFIDDLAHHSDSDVDSEGSMSP
;
A
#
# COMPACT_ATOMS: atom_id res chain seq x y z
N MET A 1 -42.35 30.71 -19.83
CA MET A 1 -41.39 31.19 -20.84
C MET A 1 -40.32 32.01 -20.12
N VAL A 2 -39.07 31.55 -20.17
CA VAL A 2 -37.81 32.34 -20.15
C VAL A 2 -37.54 33.17 -18.87
N GLN A 3 -36.68 32.69 -17.96
CA GLN A 3 -35.21 32.87 -17.91
C GLN A 3 -34.71 34.23 -17.35
N LEU A 4 -33.74 34.10 -16.41
CA LEU A 4 -32.61 35.01 -16.10
C LEU A 4 -32.95 36.22 -15.20
N LEU A 5 -32.20 36.59 -14.15
CA LEU A 5 -30.79 36.40 -13.79
C LEU A 5 -30.68 36.32 -12.25
N ASN A 6 -29.73 35.53 -11.73
CA ASN A 6 -29.03 36.00 -10.53
C ASN A 6 -27.61 35.43 -10.45
N SER A 7 -26.67 36.35 -10.34
CA SER A 7 -25.23 36.08 -10.31
C SER A 7 -24.87 35.21 -9.11
N ARG A 8 -24.16 34.11 -9.34
CA ARG A 8 -23.42 33.41 -8.27
C ARG A 8 -21.93 33.58 -8.54
N LYS A 9 -21.32 34.34 -7.64
CA LYS A 9 -19.87 34.51 -7.46
C LYS A 9 -19.20 33.14 -7.47
N ARG A 10 -18.23 32.95 -8.37
CA ARG A 10 -17.25 31.86 -8.28
C ARG A 10 -16.42 32.10 -7.01
N SER A 11 -16.72 31.33 -5.98
CA SER A 11 -15.86 31.15 -4.82
C SER A 11 -14.79 30.14 -5.20
N THR A 12 -13.62 30.61 -5.64
CA THR A 12 -12.39 29.82 -5.58
C THR A 12 -12.03 29.64 -4.12
N SER A 13 -12.43 28.52 -3.53
CA SER A 13 -11.98 28.14 -2.19
C SER A 13 -10.53 27.71 -2.26
N TYR A 14 -9.63 28.61 -1.90
CA TYR A 14 -8.30 28.25 -1.44
C TYR A 14 -8.47 27.35 -0.21
N HIS A 15 -8.24 26.04 -0.37
CA HIS A 15 -8.15 25.12 0.76
C HIS A 15 -7.00 25.56 1.65
N LYS A 16 -7.27 25.73 2.95
CA LYS A 16 -6.25 25.92 3.97
C LYS A 16 -5.29 24.73 3.90
N GLU A 17 -3.99 25.00 3.75
CA GLU A 17 -2.91 24.03 3.99
C GLU A 17 -2.91 23.70 5.49
N GLY A 18 -3.73 22.73 5.88
CA GLY A 18 -3.70 22.12 7.21
C GLY A 18 -2.99 20.77 7.12
N ASP A 19 -2.06 20.52 8.03
CA ASP A 19 -1.45 19.20 8.24
C ASP A 19 -2.56 18.28 8.85
N GLU A 20 -3.36 17.65 7.97
CA GLU A 20 -4.51 16.81 8.32
C GLU A 20 -4.15 15.32 8.43
N GLU A 21 -5.04 14.55 9.06
CA GLU A 21 -5.02 13.09 9.03
C GLU A 21 -5.11 12.57 7.59
N PHE A 22 -4.28 11.59 7.23
CA PHE A 22 -4.32 11.00 5.89
C PHE A 22 -5.58 10.15 5.71
N LYS A 23 -6.45 10.58 4.78
CA LYS A 23 -7.81 10.02 4.61
C LYS A 23 -7.84 8.70 3.85
N HIS A 24 -6.77 8.34 3.13
CA HIS A 24 -6.72 7.12 2.32
C HIS A 24 -5.96 5.97 3.00
N GLN A 25 -5.75 6.05 4.32
CA GLN A 25 -5.12 4.96 5.06
C GLN A 25 -6.13 3.81 5.29
N VAL A 26 -5.91 2.66 4.66
CA VAL A 26 -6.76 1.46 4.86
C VAL A 26 -6.18 0.47 5.88
N GLY A 27 -4.88 0.56 6.17
CA GLY A 27 -4.14 -0.41 6.99
C GLY A 27 -3.06 0.23 7.86
N GLY A 28 -2.36 -0.60 8.62
CA GLY A 28 -1.27 -0.15 9.49
C GLY A 28 -1.63 0.09 10.97
N HIS A 29 -0.59 0.31 11.77
CA HIS A 29 -0.68 0.49 13.22
C HIS A 29 -0.59 1.96 13.66
N HIS A 30 0.21 2.76 12.97
CA HIS A 30 0.38 4.17 13.26
C HIS A 30 -0.41 5.01 12.27
N GLN A 31 -0.94 6.13 12.75
CA GLN A 31 -1.60 7.10 11.89
C GLN A 31 -0.56 7.76 10.98
N LEU A 32 -0.82 7.77 9.68
CA LEU A 32 -0.05 8.54 8.71
C LEU A 32 -0.53 10.00 8.72
N HIS A 33 0.42 10.91 8.62
CA HIS A 33 0.16 12.34 8.56
C HIS A 33 0.47 12.87 7.17
N GLN A 34 -0.46 13.62 6.58
CA GLN A 34 -0.18 14.29 5.32
C GLN A 34 0.86 15.39 5.54
N VAL A 35 1.88 15.43 4.68
CA VAL A 35 2.92 16.46 4.66
C VAL A 35 2.84 17.20 3.33
N GLY A 36 2.22 18.38 3.36
CA GLY A 36 1.88 19.11 2.13
C GLY A 36 0.83 18.35 1.31
N ARG A 37 1.04 18.21 0.00
CA ARG A 37 0.08 17.55 -0.92
C ARG A 37 0.57 16.24 -1.53
N LEU A 38 1.84 15.89 -1.35
CA LEU A 38 2.51 14.85 -2.13
C LEU A 38 3.31 13.85 -1.27
N HIS A 39 3.30 14.01 0.05
CA HIS A 39 4.14 13.24 0.95
C HIS A 39 3.39 12.87 2.23
N LEU A 40 3.85 11.80 2.86
CA LEU A 40 3.32 11.25 4.11
C LEU A 40 4.44 11.18 5.14
N ALA A 41 4.19 11.68 6.34
CA ALA A 41 5.04 11.39 7.50
C ALA A 41 4.48 10.18 8.23
N LYS A 42 5.31 9.14 8.32
CA LYS A 42 5.02 7.92 9.06
C LYS A 42 5.85 7.91 10.34
N PRO A 43 5.22 7.85 11.54
CA PRO A 43 5.94 7.57 12.76
C PRO A 43 6.59 6.18 12.66
N SER A 44 7.92 6.16 12.69
CA SER A 44 8.72 4.96 12.44
C SER A 44 9.91 4.91 13.38
N GLY A 45 10.26 3.72 13.85
CA GLY A 45 11.46 3.51 14.63
C GLY A 45 12.70 3.38 13.75
N VAL A 46 13.85 3.26 14.41
CA VAL A 46 15.17 3.06 13.80
C VAL A 46 15.16 1.91 12.79
N ASP A 47 14.56 0.76 13.12
CA ASP A 47 14.56 -0.42 12.26
C ASP A 47 13.95 -0.16 10.87
N GLU A 48 12.81 0.55 10.80
CA GLU A 48 12.16 0.84 9.52
C GLU A 48 12.94 1.89 8.71
N ARG A 49 13.47 2.92 9.38
CA ARG A 49 14.33 3.92 8.74
C ARG A 49 15.58 3.26 8.16
N ASP A 50 16.26 2.45 8.96
CA ASP A 50 17.51 1.80 8.58
C ASP A 50 17.28 0.80 7.44
N PHE A 51 16.12 0.14 7.40
CA PHE A 51 15.71 -0.66 6.24
C PHE A 51 15.67 0.17 4.95
N TYR A 52 15.00 1.33 4.94
CA TYR A 52 14.95 2.19 3.75
C TYR A 52 16.33 2.70 3.33
N LEU A 53 17.19 3.07 4.29
CA LEU A 53 18.52 3.60 4.01
C LEU A 53 19.46 2.56 3.38
N HIS A 54 19.26 1.28 3.68
CA HIS A 54 20.13 0.19 3.24
C HIS A 54 19.38 -0.88 2.45
N ALA A 55 18.24 -0.51 1.85
CA ALA A 55 17.42 -1.43 1.08
C ALA A 55 18.25 -2.04 -0.07
N PRO A 56 18.16 -3.37 -0.30
CA PRO A 56 18.87 -4.01 -1.40
C PRO A 56 18.49 -3.39 -2.76
N PRO A 57 19.45 -3.16 -3.68
CA PRO A 57 19.16 -2.51 -4.96
C PRO A 57 18.03 -3.16 -5.77
N ALA A 58 17.95 -4.49 -5.76
CA ALA A 58 16.89 -5.23 -6.45
C ALA A 58 15.49 -4.92 -5.89
N LEU A 59 15.38 -4.56 -4.61
CA LEU A 59 14.10 -4.31 -3.95
C LEU A 59 13.64 -2.85 -4.08
N ILE A 60 14.57 -1.89 -4.21
CA ILE A 60 14.29 -0.44 -4.25
C ILE A 60 13.14 -0.05 -5.20
N PRO A 61 13.06 -0.56 -6.45
CA PRO A 61 11.98 -0.21 -7.38
C PRO A 61 10.58 -0.58 -6.88
N HIS A 62 10.50 -1.54 -5.95
CA HIS A 62 9.27 -2.10 -5.40
C HIS A 62 8.88 -1.49 -4.06
N LEU A 63 9.65 -0.54 -3.52
CA LEU A 63 9.37 0.11 -2.24
C LEU A 63 8.64 1.45 -2.41
N ALA A 64 7.82 1.82 -1.43
CA ALA A 64 7.36 3.21 -1.34
C ALA A 64 8.57 4.15 -1.20
N HIS A 65 8.64 5.23 -1.97
CA HIS A 65 9.86 6.02 -2.00
C HIS A 65 10.04 6.82 -0.72
N MET A 66 11.14 6.59 0.01
CA MET A 66 11.51 7.43 1.15
C MET A 66 12.14 8.72 0.63
N CYS A 67 11.48 9.84 0.88
CA CYS A 67 11.89 11.19 0.46
C CYS A 67 12.78 11.89 1.51
N GLY A 68 12.74 11.39 2.75
CA GLY A 68 13.54 11.91 3.85
C GLY A 68 13.15 11.29 5.18
N TYR A 69 13.81 11.72 6.25
CA TYR A 69 13.57 11.20 7.60
C TYR A 69 14.00 12.18 8.68
N THR A 70 13.56 11.95 9.92
CA THR A 70 14.04 12.67 11.10
C THR A 70 14.82 11.74 12.05
N GLU A 71 15.69 12.32 12.87
CA GLU A 71 16.48 11.61 13.87
C GLU A 71 16.22 12.20 15.25
N GLY A 72 15.91 11.35 16.22
CA GLY A 72 15.58 11.74 17.59
C GLY A 72 14.56 12.88 17.67
N SER A 73 14.91 13.91 18.43
CA SER A 73 14.10 15.13 18.61
C SER A 73 14.28 16.17 17.51
N SER A 74 15.11 15.93 16.49
CA SER A 74 15.32 16.90 15.40
C SER A 74 14.07 17.03 14.53
N GLU A 75 13.62 18.26 14.29
CA GLU A 75 12.53 18.56 13.35
C GLU A 75 13.03 18.70 11.91
N THR A 76 14.36 18.71 11.72
CA THR A 76 14.97 18.83 10.39
C THR A 76 14.82 17.52 9.64
N VAL A 77 14.21 17.58 8.46
CA VAL A 77 14.09 16.44 7.57
C VAL A 77 15.39 16.29 6.78
N ARG A 78 16.09 15.19 7.03
CA ARG A 78 17.26 14.81 6.23
C ARG A 78 16.80 14.20 4.90
N PRO A 79 17.47 14.50 3.78
CA PRO A 79 17.24 13.78 2.53
C PRO A 79 17.47 12.29 2.70
N SER A 80 16.70 11.48 1.98
CA SER A 80 17.18 10.16 1.62
C SER A 80 18.34 10.31 0.62
N THR A 81 19.25 9.34 0.62
CA THR A 81 20.37 9.26 -0.34
C THR A 81 19.93 8.74 -1.72
N SER A 82 18.65 8.42 -1.90
CA SER A 82 18.09 7.89 -3.14
C SER A 82 17.77 8.97 -4.17
N THR A 83 17.73 8.59 -5.45
CA THR A 83 17.21 9.39 -6.57
C THR A 83 15.88 10.06 -6.22
N MET A 84 15.70 11.35 -6.52
CA MET A 84 14.44 12.06 -6.23
C MET A 84 13.24 11.35 -6.85
N CYS A 85 12.15 11.16 -6.09
CA CYS A 85 10.88 10.68 -6.66
C CYS A 85 10.15 11.77 -7.46
N ASP A 86 9.17 11.34 -8.27
CA ASP A 86 8.33 12.22 -9.08
C ASP A 86 7.64 13.30 -8.23
N ASN A 87 7.15 12.95 -7.04
CA ASN A 87 6.52 13.89 -6.11
C ASN A 87 7.51 14.96 -5.61
N CYS A 88 8.77 14.60 -5.37
CA CYS A 88 9.82 15.55 -5.04
C CYS A 88 10.18 16.45 -6.22
N LEU A 89 10.21 15.90 -7.44
CA LEU A 89 10.46 16.66 -8.67
C LEU A 89 9.35 17.69 -8.94
N LEU A 90 8.08 17.29 -8.76
CA LEU A 90 6.92 18.19 -8.85
C LEU A 90 6.96 19.30 -7.78
N GLY A 91 7.52 19.02 -6.61
CA GLY A 91 7.69 19.97 -5.51
C GLY A 91 8.80 21.02 -5.73
N GLY A 92 9.70 20.79 -6.69
CA GLY A 92 10.85 21.65 -7.00
C GLY A 92 11.95 21.66 -5.91
N SER A 93 12.98 22.50 -6.10
CA SER A 93 14.15 22.61 -5.20
C SER A 93 13.82 23.07 -3.78
N ALA A 94 12.62 23.62 -3.55
CA ALA A 94 12.11 23.99 -2.22
C ALA A 94 11.46 22.81 -1.46
N GLY A 95 11.35 21.63 -2.07
CA GLY A 95 10.63 20.48 -1.51
C GLY A 95 11.09 20.12 -0.11
N GLN A 96 12.40 20.04 0.12
CA GLN A 96 12.97 19.62 1.40
C GLN A 96 12.75 20.62 2.55
N SER A 97 12.83 21.92 2.24
CA SER A 97 12.49 22.99 3.20
C SER A 97 11.01 22.95 3.58
N ARG A 98 10.12 22.67 2.62
CA ARG A 98 8.68 22.51 2.87
C ARG A 98 8.37 21.28 3.73
N LEU A 99 9.01 20.14 3.47
CA LEU A 99 8.87 18.94 4.29
C LEU A 99 9.30 19.21 5.74
N THR A 100 10.45 19.87 5.92
CA THR A 100 10.94 20.27 7.24
C THR A 100 9.95 21.19 7.96
N ALA A 101 9.43 22.21 7.26
CA ALA A 101 8.45 23.13 7.84
C ALA A 101 7.14 22.43 8.25
N SER A 102 6.63 21.49 7.44
CA SER A 102 5.43 20.72 7.78
C SER A 102 5.66 19.80 8.99
N ILE A 103 6.78 19.09 9.06
CA ILE A 103 7.09 18.24 10.22
C ILE A 103 7.25 19.06 11.50
N SER A 104 7.88 20.23 11.41
CA SER A 104 8.03 21.16 12.54
C SER A 104 6.66 21.62 13.07
N ARG A 105 5.73 21.99 12.18
CA ARG A 105 4.35 22.37 12.56
C ARG A 105 3.58 21.20 13.19
N MET A 106 3.71 20.00 12.62
CA MET A 106 3.07 18.80 13.14
C MET A 106 3.51 18.49 14.57
N ARG A 107 4.81 18.62 14.86
CA ARG A 107 5.37 18.41 16.21
C ARG A 107 4.97 19.50 17.20
N ALA A 108 4.91 20.76 16.77
CA ALA A 108 4.49 21.88 17.62
C ALA A 108 3.07 21.69 18.21
N GLY A 109 2.19 20.93 17.53
CA GLY A 109 0.85 20.62 18.02
C GLY A 109 0.74 19.40 18.97
N LYS A 110 1.80 18.59 19.11
CA LYS A 110 1.82 17.36 19.94
C LYS A 110 3.17 17.19 20.64
N PRO A 111 3.39 17.84 21.81
CA PRO A 111 4.69 17.85 22.50
C PRO A 111 5.14 16.49 23.06
N SER A 112 4.24 15.50 23.12
CA SER A 112 4.48 14.21 23.78
C SER A 112 4.58 13.05 22.79
N ALA A 113 5.63 13.02 21.99
CA ALA A 113 6.35 11.79 21.63
C ALA A 113 7.60 12.18 20.84
N SER A 114 8.75 11.70 21.29
CA SER A 114 10.01 11.63 20.55
C SER A 114 9.89 10.66 19.36
N ALA A 115 8.88 10.82 18.51
CA ALA A 115 8.63 9.96 17.38
C ALA A 115 9.52 10.41 16.22
N GLU A 116 10.47 9.56 15.85
CA GLU A 116 11.16 9.67 14.56
C GLU A 116 10.15 9.42 13.44
N TYR A 117 10.39 10.05 12.28
CA TYR A 117 9.54 9.93 11.11
C TYR A 117 10.36 9.49 9.91
N VAL A 118 9.78 8.60 9.11
CA VAL A 118 10.15 8.48 7.70
C VAL A 118 9.13 9.26 6.86
N VAL A 119 9.63 10.03 5.91
CA VAL A 119 8.82 10.79 4.95
C VAL A 119 8.76 9.98 3.67
N LEU A 120 7.56 9.55 3.29
CA LEU A 120 7.30 8.74 2.11
C LEU A 120 6.59 9.56 1.04
N SER A 121 6.78 9.21 -0.23
CA SER A 121 5.93 9.70 -1.31
C SER A 121 4.49 9.22 -1.08
N ASP A 122 3.52 10.12 -1.19
CA ASP A 122 2.11 9.76 -1.19
C ASP A 122 1.76 9.03 -2.49
N LEU A 123 1.47 7.73 -2.38
CA LEU A 123 1.14 6.85 -3.50
C LEU A 123 -0.28 7.09 -4.05
N THR A 124 -1.10 7.87 -3.36
CA THR A 124 -2.45 8.26 -3.78
C THR A 124 -2.50 9.68 -4.34
N ALA A 125 -1.35 10.38 -4.38
CA ALA A 125 -1.29 11.74 -4.87
C ALA A 125 -1.74 11.81 -6.33
N GLY A 126 -2.80 12.59 -6.57
CA GLY A 126 -3.41 12.75 -7.90
C GLY A 126 -4.63 11.88 -8.14
N PHE A 127 -4.89 10.87 -7.30
CA PHE A 127 -6.13 10.09 -7.38
C PHE A 127 -7.30 10.82 -6.73
N ARG A 128 -8.48 10.71 -7.35
CA ARG A 128 -9.77 11.21 -6.87
C ARG A 128 -10.43 10.20 -5.95
N HIS A 129 -10.47 8.94 -6.37
CA HIS A 129 -11.10 7.84 -5.65
C HIS A 129 -10.16 6.63 -5.60
N PRO A 130 -9.05 6.69 -4.84
CA PRO A 130 -8.09 5.60 -4.80
C PRO A 130 -8.73 4.31 -4.28
N CYS A 131 -8.65 3.26 -5.09
CA CYS A 131 -8.91 1.89 -4.69
C CYS A 131 -7.61 1.32 -4.12
N ILE A 132 -7.63 0.88 -2.86
CA ILE A 132 -6.45 0.44 -2.10
C ILE A 132 -6.71 -0.93 -1.46
N VAL A 133 -5.77 -1.87 -1.64
CA VAL A 133 -5.73 -3.10 -0.85
C VAL A 133 -4.36 -3.25 -0.17
N ASP A 134 -4.38 -3.50 1.14
CA ASP A 134 -3.22 -3.80 1.98
C ASP A 134 -3.25 -5.30 2.31
N LEU A 135 -2.32 -6.03 1.72
CA LEU A 135 -2.14 -7.46 1.96
C LEU A 135 -0.92 -7.67 2.85
N LYS A 136 -1.15 -8.19 4.06
CA LYS A 136 -0.06 -8.51 4.97
C LYS A 136 0.58 -9.81 4.53
N MET A 137 1.89 -9.79 4.28
CA MET A 137 2.64 -10.89 3.69
C MET A 137 3.38 -11.70 4.76
N GLY A 138 3.71 -12.95 4.41
CA GLY A 138 4.48 -13.86 5.25
C GLY A 138 3.65 -14.74 6.17
N THR A 139 4.14 -15.96 6.38
CA THR A 139 3.69 -16.92 7.41
C THR A 139 4.21 -16.57 8.82
N ARG A 140 5.20 -15.69 8.90
CA ARG A 140 5.80 -15.15 10.13
C ARG A 140 5.81 -13.62 10.08
N GLN A 141 5.41 -12.98 11.18
CA GLN A 141 5.24 -11.51 11.23
C GLN A 141 5.88 -10.85 12.44
N HIS A 142 6.67 -11.62 13.21
CA HIS A 142 7.50 -11.10 14.29
C HIS A 142 8.95 -11.02 13.83
N GLY A 143 9.61 -9.91 14.19
CA GLY A 143 11.05 -9.75 13.99
C GLY A 143 11.84 -10.71 14.87
N ASP A 144 13.15 -10.78 14.63
CA ASP A 144 14.04 -11.70 15.33
C ASP A 144 14.26 -11.30 16.80
N ALA A 145 14.31 -9.99 17.09
CA ALA A 145 14.45 -9.46 18.44
C ALA A 145 13.12 -9.21 19.17
N ALA A 146 12.00 -9.79 18.69
CA ALA A 146 10.69 -9.55 19.28
C ALA A 146 10.57 -10.16 20.68
N ALA A 147 9.97 -9.42 21.62
CA ALA A 147 9.68 -9.93 22.96
C ALA A 147 8.73 -11.16 22.90
N PRO A 148 8.82 -12.12 23.86
CA PRO A 148 8.04 -13.36 23.82
C PRO A 148 6.52 -13.15 23.66
N GLU A 149 5.96 -12.13 24.31
CA GLU A 149 4.54 -11.79 24.19
C GLU A 149 4.21 -11.31 22.76
N LYS A 150 5.08 -10.49 22.15
CA LYS A 150 4.91 -10.01 20.78
C LYS A 150 4.99 -11.17 19.79
N ILE A 151 5.93 -12.10 19.98
CA ILE A 151 6.05 -13.35 19.20
C ILE A 151 4.74 -14.12 19.28
N ARG A 152 4.30 -14.50 20.50
CA ARG A 152 3.06 -15.26 20.70
C ARG A 152 1.87 -14.60 20.01
N ARG A 153 1.66 -13.30 20.22
CA ARG A 153 0.56 -12.55 19.63
C ARG A 153 0.60 -12.53 18.10
N GLN A 154 1.77 -12.43 17.48
CA GLN A 154 1.89 -12.41 16.02
C GLN A 154 1.77 -13.82 15.42
N THR A 155 2.30 -14.85 16.09
CA THR A 155 2.11 -16.25 15.72
C THR A 155 0.63 -16.65 15.78
N ASP A 156 -0.07 -16.31 16.86
CA ASP A 156 -1.51 -16.57 17.02
C ASP A 156 -2.33 -15.89 15.92
N LYS A 157 -1.94 -14.69 15.48
CA LYS A 157 -2.59 -14.00 14.35
C LYS A 157 -2.36 -14.73 13.03
N CYS A 158 -1.15 -15.22 12.78
CA CYS A 158 -0.86 -15.96 11.55
C CYS A 158 -1.66 -17.27 11.51
N ALA A 159 -1.70 -18.00 12.62
CA ALA A 159 -2.43 -19.26 12.75
C ALA A 159 -3.95 -19.12 12.58
N ARG A 160 -4.53 -17.97 12.97
CA ARG A 160 -5.97 -17.71 12.91
C ARG A 160 -6.44 -17.00 11.64
N SER A 161 -5.57 -16.86 10.64
CA SER A 161 -5.89 -16.18 9.39
C SER A 161 -5.35 -16.98 8.21
N THR A 162 -5.61 -16.49 7.00
CA THR A 162 -5.05 -17.07 5.77
C THR A 162 -3.52 -17.00 5.71
N SER A 163 -2.86 -16.19 6.56
CA SER A 163 -1.41 -15.99 6.54
C SER A 163 -0.61 -17.28 6.73
N LEU A 164 -1.05 -18.20 7.60
CA LEU A 164 -0.28 -19.43 7.86
C LEU A 164 -0.26 -20.36 6.63
N LEU A 165 -1.38 -20.49 5.92
CA LEU A 165 -1.52 -21.44 4.81
C LEU A 165 -1.16 -20.84 3.45
N TYR A 166 -1.52 -19.57 3.22
CA TYR A 166 -1.37 -18.89 1.93
C TYR A 166 -0.30 -17.80 1.94
N GLY A 167 0.42 -17.61 3.04
CA GLY A 167 1.47 -16.59 3.14
C GLY A 167 0.96 -15.14 3.04
N LEU A 168 -0.36 -14.91 3.06
CA LEU A 168 -0.94 -13.57 3.03
C LEU A 168 -2.30 -13.50 3.73
N ARG A 169 -2.71 -12.28 4.13
CA ARG A 169 -4.09 -11.99 4.55
C ARG A 169 -4.49 -10.55 4.23
N LEU A 170 -5.80 -10.30 4.17
CA LEU A 170 -6.34 -8.97 4.04
C LEU A 170 -6.14 -8.16 5.33
N CYS A 171 -5.43 -7.05 5.22
CA CYS A 171 -5.18 -6.12 6.32
C CYS A 171 -6.00 -4.83 6.20
N GLY A 172 -6.43 -4.48 4.98
CA GLY A 172 -7.36 -3.39 4.71
C GLY A 172 -7.76 -3.39 3.24
N LEU A 173 -9.00 -3.01 2.96
CA LEU A 173 -9.53 -2.86 1.60
C LEU A 173 -10.36 -1.59 1.54
N GLN A 174 -10.21 -0.83 0.47
CA GLN A 174 -11.17 0.16 0.04
C GLN A 174 -11.25 0.15 -1.48
N TYR A 175 -12.44 0.13 -2.06
CA TYR A 175 -12.62 0.41 -3.48
C TYR A 175 -13.90 1.21 -3.72
N TYR A 176 -13.88 2.02 -4.76
CA TYR A 176 -14.97 2.93 -5.12
C TYR A 176 -15.81 2.37 -6.27
N ASP A 177 -17.12 2.47 -6.11
CA ASP A 177 -18.12 2.18 -7.13
C ASP A 177 -18.67 3.51 -7.67
N ALA A 178 -18.28 3.84 -8.90
CA ALA A 178 -18.70 5.08 -9.56
C ALA A 178 -20.18 5.12 -9.93
N CYS A 179 -20.86 3.97 -10.06
CA CYS A 179 -22.30 3.94 -10.36
C CYS A 179 -23.14 4.24 -9.13
N THR A 180 -22.72 3.75 -7.96
CA THR A 180 -23.44 3.99 -6.69
C THR A 180 -22.88 5.18 -5.89
N GLU A 181 -21.74 5.74 -6.32
CA GLU A 181 -20.97 6.76 -5.61
C GLU A 181 -20.62 6.35 -4.17
N ARG A 182 -20.35 5.06 -3.97
CA ARG A 182 -20.05 4.48 -2.65
C ARG A 182 -18.72 3.76 -2.64
N SER A 183 -18.09 3.73 -1.47
CA SER A 183 -16.91 2.90 -1.24
C SER A 183 -17.28 1.67 -0.42
N THR A 184 -16.79 0.52 -0.85
CA THR A 184 -16.72 -0.68 -0.02
C THR A 184 -15.44 -0.61 0.80
N VAL A 185 -15.52 -0.88 2.10
CA VAL A 185 -14.39 -0.85 3.02
C VAL A 185 -14.38 -2.14 3.83
N ILE A 186 -13.24 -2.83 3.88
CA ILE A 186 -13.00 -3.93 4.81
C ILE A 186 -11.83 -3.54 5.69
N ASP A 187 -12.07 -3.41 6.99
CA ASP A 187 -11.03 -3.02 7.93
C ASP A 187 -10.14 -4.21 8.36
N LYS A 188 -9.08 -3.92 9.12
CA LYS A 188 -8.16 -4.95 9.61
C LYS A 188 -8.79 -5.97 10.57
N TYR A 189 -9.88 -5.63 11.26
CA TYR A 189 -10.56 -6.52 12.20
C TYR A 189 -11.43 -7.53 11.45
N GLU A 190 -12.12 -7.07 10.42
CA GLU A 190 -12.88 -7.89 9.50
C GLU A 190 -11.96 -8.76 8.63
N GLY A 191 -10.93 -8.18 8.01
CA GLY A 191 -9.96 -8.90 7.18
C GLY A 191 -9.23 -10.04 7.90
N ARG A 192 -9.12 -9.99 9.23
CA ARG A 192 -8.55 -11.07 10.05
C ARG A 192 -9.47 -12.28 10.24
N ARG A 193 -10.77 -12.13 9.98
CA ARG A 193 -11.78 -13.19 10.15
C ARG A 193 -12.20 -13.82 8.82
N ILE A 194 -11.83 -13.19 7.73
CA ILE A 194 -12.12 -13.62 6.36
C ILE A 194 -11.36 -14.93 6.08
N GLU A 195 -12.09 -15.91 5.55
CA GLU A 195 -11.54 -17.15 5.03
C GLU A 195 -11.09 -16.98 3.58
N VAL A 196 -10.38 -17.97 3.03
CA VAL A 196 -9.76 -17.87 1.70
C VAL A 196 -10.76 -17.55 0.58
N LEU A 197 -11.96 -18.12 0.61
CA LEU A 197 -12.98 -17.83 -0.41
C LEU A 197 -13.47 -16.38 -0.34
N GLU A 198 -13.66 -15.86 0.87
CA GLU A 198 -14.08 -14.47 1.09
C GLU A 198 -12.94 -13.49 0.75
N LEU A 199 -11.68 -13.89 0.96
CA LEU A 199 -10.52 -13.14 0.50
C LEU A 199 -10.50 -13.04 -1.03
N TRP A 200 -10.69 -14.16 -1.73
CA TRP A 200 -10.78 -14.18 -3.18
C TRP A 200 -11.93 -13.31 -3.70
N LYS A 201 -13.13 -13.39 -3.09
CA LYS A 201 -14.28 -12.53 -3.45
C LYS A 201 -13.99 -11.05 -3.23
N ALA A 202 -13.32 -10.70 -2.14
CA ALA A 202 -12.92 -9.32 -1.86
C ALA A 202 -11.94 -8.80 -2.93
N ILE A 203 -10.97 -9.63 -3.35
CA ILE A 203 -10.04 -9.30 -4.44
C ILE A 203 -10.79 -9.21 -5.78
N LYS A 204 -11.75 -10.10 -6.06
CA LYS A 204 -12.60 -10.02 -7.26
C LYS A 204 -13.34 -8.69 -7.30
N GLY A 205 -14.05 -8.34 -6.21
CA GLY A 205 -14.77 -7.07 -6.10
C GLY A 205 -13.86 -5.84 -6.24
N PHE A 206 -12.63 -5.93 -5.72
CA PHE A 206 -11.62 -4.89 -5.90
C PHE A 206 -11.24 -4.64 -7.36
N PHE A 207 -11.38 -5.62 -8.25
CA PHE A 207 -11.11 -5.50 -9.69
C PHE A 207 -12.38 -5.52 -10.55
N SER A 208 -13.57 -5.43 -9.97
CA SER A 208 -14.82 -5.38 -10.73
C SER A 208 -15.20 -3.94 -11.10
N TYR A 209 -15.75 -3.78 -12.30
CA TYR A 209 -16.60 -2.64 -12.64
C TYR A 209 -17.95 -2.78 -11.92
N PRO A 210 -18.72 -1.68 -11.79
CA PRO A 210 -20.06 -1.73 -11.21
C PRO A 210 -21.05 -2.64 -11.95
N ASP A 211 -20.81 -2.90 -13.24
CA ASP A 211 -21.60 -3.81 -14.08
C ASP A 211 -21.19 -5.29 -13.95
N GLY A 212 -20.22 -5.59 -13.08
CA GLY A 212 -19.73 -6.94 -12.81
C GLY A 212 -18.59 -7.42 -13.71
N ARG A 213 -18.26 -6.70 -14.79
CA ARG A 213 -17.08 -7.03 -15.62
C ARG A 213 -15.80 -6.85 -14.81
N LEU A 214 -14.74 -7.58 -15.18
CA LEU A 214 -13.42 -7.41 -14.56
C LEU A 214 -12.59 -6.35 -15.30
N ARG A 215 -11.79 -5.61 -14.53
CA ARG A 215 -10.75 -4.67 -15.01
C ARG A 215 -9.52 -5.47 -15.48
N THR A 216 -9.68 -6.22 -16.56
CA THR A 216 -8.68 -7.19 -17.05
C THR A 216 -7.30 -6.59 -17.33
N ALA A 217 -7.23 -5.34 -17.82
CA ALA A 217 -5.96 -4.63 -18.01
C ALA A 217 -5.20 -4.43 -16.68
N LEU A 218 -5.90 -4.06 -15.59
CA LEU A 218 -5.30 -3.95 -14.25
C LEU A 218 -4.88 -5.31 -13.70
N ILE A 219 -5.67 -6.36 -13.93
CA ILE A 219 -5.33 -7.74 -13.54
C ILE A 219 -4.04 -8.19 -14.21
N ARG A 220 -3.91 -8.01 -15.54
CA ARG A 220 -2.68 -8.32 -16.29
C ARG A 220 -1.48 -7.49 -15.82
N ALA A 221 -1.69 -6.19 -15.56
CA ALA A 221 -0.66 -5.32 -15.00
C ALA A 221 -0.20 -5.79 -13.60
N LEU A 222 -1.13 -6.26 -12.76
CA LEU A 222 -0.82 -6.77 -11.43
C LEU A 222 0.01 -8.05 -11.50
N LEU A 223 -0.35 -9.00 -12.37
CA LEU A 223 0.41 -10.25 -12.55
C LEU A 223 1.89 -9.95 -12.88
N ARG A 224 2.14 -9.10 -13.88
CA ARG A 224 3.51 -8.68 -14.24
C ARG A 224 4.25 -8.02 -13.09
N LYS A 225 3.57 -7.18 -12.29
CA LYS A 225 4.19 -6.49 -11.15
C LYS A 225 4.45 -7.44 -9.98
N ILE A 226 3.62 -8.45 -9.76
CA ILE A 226 3.87 -9.52 -8.77
C ILE A 226 5.09 -10.33 -9.17
N GLU A 227 5.20 -10.73 -10.44
CA GLU A 227 6.35 -11.46 -10.98
C GLU A 227 7.66 -10.67 -10.79
N ALA A 228 7.64 -9.37 -11.08
CA ALA A 228 8.81 -8.52 -10.85
C ALA A 228 9.20 -8.41 -9.36
N VAL A 229 8.20 -8.33 -8.46
CA VAL A 229 8.45 -8.35 -7.01
C VAL A 229 8.99 -9.72 -6.56
N GLU A 230 8.47 -10.81 -7.12
CA GLU A 230 8.92 -12.17 -6.85
C GLU A 230 10.38 -12.35 -7.25
N GLU A 231 10.75 -12.00 -8.48
CA GLU A 231 12.15 -12.03 -8.96
C GLU A 231 13.08 -11.23 -8.04
N ALA A 232 12.65 -10.03 -7.65
CA ALA A 232 13.42 -9.19 -6.73
C ALA A 232 13.64 -9.90 -5.39
N VAL A 233 12.59 -10.43 -4.75
CA VAL A 233 12.67 -11.10 -3.45
C VAL A 233 13.45 -12.42 -3.53
N GLN A 234 13.27 -13.19 -4.60
CA GLN A 234 13.97 -14.46 -4.86
C GLN A 234 15.49 -14.25 -4.97
N SER A 235 15.92 -13.10 -5.51
CA SER A 235 17.33 -12.75 -5.67
C SER A 235 18.03 -12.36 -4.35
N LEU A 236 17.27 -12.10 -3.27
CA LEU A 236 17.83 -11.66 -2.00
C LEU A 236 18.32 -12.84 -1.16
N ASP A 237 19.53 -12.73 -0.62
CA ASP A 237 20.06 -13.68 0.35
C ASP A 237 20.00 -13.11 1.77
N GLY A 238 19.33 -13.82 2.67
CA GLY A 238 19.27 -13.49 4.11
C GLY A 238 18.42 -12.29 4.50
N VAL A 239 17.76 -11.62 3.54
CA VAL A 239 16.78 -10.56 3.83
C VAL A 239 15.44 -11.18 4.23
N ARG A 240 14.78 -10.62 5.24
CA ARG A 240 13.43 -11.02 5.66
C ARG A 240 12.53 -9.82 5.78
N LEU A 241 11.33 -9.91 5.22
CA LEU A 241 10.34 -8.83 5.16
C LEU A 241 9.20 -9.08 6.16
N PHE A 242 9.54 -9.54 7.38
CA PHE A 242 8.53 -9.98 8.36
C PHE A 242 7.52 -8.88 8.71
N GLY A 243 6.24 -9.20 8.54
CA GLY A 243 5.15 -8.28 8.88
C GLY A 243 5.02 -7.07 7.94
N SER A 244 5.74 -7.07 6.82
CA SER A 244 5.52 -6.12 5.72
C SER A 244 4.24 -6.43 4.95
N SER A 245 3.75 -5.44 4.21
CA SER A 245 2.58 -5.57 3.35
C SER A 245 2.92 -5.34 1.89
N LEU A 246 2.18 -6.00 0.99
CA LEU A 246 2.07 -5.62 -0.40
C LEU A 246 0.83 -4.71 -0.54
N LEU A 247 1.07 -3.46 -0.93
CA LEU A 247 0.05 -2.45 -1.14
C LEU A 247 -0.24 -2.34 -2.64
N VAL A 248 -1.49 -2.51 -3.04
CA VAL A 248 -1.94 -2.35 -4.44
C VAL A 248 -2.94 -1.20 -4.50
N ILE A 249 -2.69 -0.25 -5.41
CA ILE A 249 -3.48 0.99 -5.55
C ILE A 249 -3.75 1.27 -7.02
N TYR A 250 -4.96 1.70 -7.34
CA TYR A 250 -5.30 2.28 -8.64
C TYR A 250 -6.42 3.33 -8.51
N GLU A 251 -6.75 4.07 -9.58
CA GLU A 251 -7.84 5.05 -9.59
C GLU A 251 -9.20 4.38 -9.78
N GLY A 252 -10.14 4.59 -8.86
CA GLY A 252 -11.51 4.07 -8.96
C GLY A 252 -12.45 4.95 -9.78
N ASP A 253 -12.12 6.23 -9.98
CA ASP A 253 -12.92 7.20 -10.75
C ASP A 253 -12.75 7.04 -12.27
N GLU A 254 -13.08 5.85 -12.75
CA GLU A 254 -13.00 5.50 -14.16
C GLU A 254 -14.37 5.38 -14.81
N THR A 255 -14.45 5.84 -16.05
CA THR A 255 -15.57 5.52 -16.95
C THR A 255 -15.67 4.01 -17.15
N LEU A 256 -16.83 3.51 -17.58
CA LEU A 256 -17.01 2.08 -17.90
C LEU A 256 -16.17 1.60 -19.11
N GLU A 257 -15.45 2.52 -19.76
CA GLU A 257 -14.49 2.22 -20.83
C GLU A 257 -13.25 1.51 -20.27
N PRO A 258 -12.90 0.32 -20.80
CA PRO A 258 -11.70 -0.39 -20.38
C PRO A 258 -10.42 0.38 -20.70
N LEU A 259 -9.51 0.41 -19.73
CA LEU A 259 -8.15 0.88 -19.92
C LEU A 259 -7.38 0.05 -20.96
N SER A 260 -6.45 0.69 -21.66
CA SER A 260 -5.35 0.00 -22.32
C SER A 260 -4.39 -0.62 -21.30
N ASP A 261 -3.58 -1.60 -21.73
CA ASP A 261 -2.57 -2.21 -20.87
C ASP A 261 -1.51 -1.17 -20.43
N GLU A 262 -1.17 -0.21 -21.29
CA GLU A 262 -0.22 0.86 -20.96
C GLU A 262 -0.77 1.86 -19.93
N GLU A 263 -2.06 2.18 -19.98
CA GLU A 263 -2.71 3.04 -18.99
C GLU A 263 -2.82 2.32 -17.64
N ALA A 264 -3.23 1.05 -17.65
CA ALA A 264 -3.28 0.20 -16.48
C ALA A 264 -1.90 0.09 -15.80
N ASP A 265 -0.83 -0.16 -16.57
CA ASP A 265 0.53 -0.26 -16.03
C ASP A 265 1.02 1.03 -15.37
N LYS A 266 0.63 2.19 -15.90
CA LYS A 266 1.01 3.51 -15.36
C LYS A 266 0.30 3.83 -14.06
N GLN A 267 -0.99 3.55 -13.96
CA GLN A 267 -1.76 3.92 -12.77
C GLN A 267 -1.70 2.88 -11.66
N LEU A 268 -1.51 1.59 -11.98
CA LEU A 268 -1.47 0.54 -10.99
C LEU A 268 -0.17 0.61 -10.19
N CYS A 269 -0.27 1.04 -8.93
CA CYS A 269 0.84 1.09 -8.00
C CYS A 269 0.88 -0.21 -7.18
N VAL A 270 2.02 -0.90 -7.18
CA VAL A 270 2.27 -2.08 -6.34
C VAL A 270 3.55 -1.84 -5.56
N ARG A 271 3.46 -1.74 -4.22
CA ARG A 271 4.60 -1.40 -3.36
C ARG A 271 4.64 -2.23 -2.09
N ILE A 272 5.84 -2.62 -1.68
CA ILE A 272 6.08 -3.20 -0.36
C ILE A 272 6.21 -2.06 0.65
N VAL A 273 5.57 -2.22 1.81
CA VAL A 273 5.56 -1.25 2.92
C VAL A 273 5.67 -1.95 4.28
N ASP A 274 5.85 -1.17 5.36
CA ASP A 274 5.95 -1.64 6.76
C ASP A 274 7.21 -2.47 7.09
N PHE A 275 8.37 -1.82 7.19
CA PHE A 275 9.65 -2.50 7.40
C PHE A 275 10.11 -2.61 8.87
N ALA A 276 9.23 -2.30 9.82
CA ALA A 276 9.58 -2.24 11.24
C ALA A 276 9.99 -3.58 11.88
N ASN A 277 9.82 -4.71 11.21
CA ASN A 277 10.37 -6.00 11.66
C ASN A 277 11.19 -6.69 10.56
N ALA A 278 11.56 -5.97 9.51
CA ALA A 278 12.38 -6.50 8.44
C ALA A 278 13.84 -6.64 8.90
N THR A 279 14.54 -7.63 8.33
CA THR A 279 15.95 -7.90 8.62
C THR A 279 16.75 -7.70 7.35
N LEU A 280 17.80 -6.89 7.41
CA LEU A 280 18.74 -6.63 6.32
C LEU A 280 19.95 -7.58 6.41
N GLY A 281 19.88 -8.74 5.76
CA GLY A 281 21.03 -9.67 5.65
C GLY A 281 21.75 -9.94 6.97
N GLY A 282 23.06 -10.22 6.91
CA GLY A 282 23.91 -10.30 8.11
C GLY A 282 24.03 -11.68 8.77
N GLY A 283 23.69 -12.75 8.03
CA GLY A 283 23.98 -14.14 8.43
C GLY A 283 23.00 -14.77 9.42
N LEU A 284 21.96 -14.05 9.86
CA LEU A 284 20.91 -14.61 10.71
C LEU A 284 19.97 -15.54 9.93
N HIS A 285 19.79 -15.26 8.64
CA HIS A 285 19.00 -16.04 7.70
C HIS A 285 19.82 -16.31 6.44
N SER A 286 19.45 -17.35 5.71
CA SER A 286 20.02 -17.71 4.40
C SER A 286 18.90 -17.91 3.38
N GLY A 287 19.19 -17.65 2.10
CA GLY A 287 18.23 -17.74 1.00
C GLY A 287 17.16 -16.65 1.05
N ALA A 288 16.21 -16.75 0.13
CA ALA A 288 15.10 -15.82 -0.01
C ALA A 288 14.08 -15.91 1.15
N ASP A 289 13.19 -14.93 1.24
CA ASP A 289 12.08 -14.96 2.19
C ASP A 289 10.94 -15.85 1.68
N GLU A 290 11.06 -17.15 1.94
CA GLU A 290 10.06 -18.17 1.54
C GLU A 290 8.64 -17.86 2.04
N GLY A 291 8.51 -17.21 3.20
CA GLY A 291 7.19 -16.84 3.73
C GLY A 291 6.53 -15.74 2.89
N PHE A 292 7.32 -14.74 2.49
CA PHE A 292 6.86 -13.68 1.61
C PHE A 292 6.56 -14.22 0.20
N LEU A 293 7.45 -15.07 -0.34
CA LEU A 293 7.29 -15.72 -1.64
C LEU A 293 6.02 -16.58 -1.71
N LEU A 294 5.72 -17.38 -0.67
CA LEU A 294 4.45 -18.12 -0.59
C LEU A 294 3.23 -17.19 -0.71
N GLY A 295 3.32 -16.00 -0.10
CA GLY A 295 2.30 -14.96 -0.21
C GLY A 295 2.15 -14.47 -1.65
N LEU A 296 3.26 -14.16 -2.33
CA LEU A 296 3.23 -13.75 -3.73
C LEU A 296 2.66 -14.83 -4.64
N HIS A 297 3.09 -16.10 -4.49
CA HIS A 297 2.57 -17.23 -5.28
C HIS A 297 1.08 -17.47 -5.06
N SER A 298 0.60 -17.30 -3.83
CA SER A 298 -0.82 -17.45 -3.55
C SER A 298 -1.63 -16.30 -4.12
N LEU A 299 -1.12 -15.06 -4.03
CA LEU A 299 -1.76 -13.91 -4.67
C LEU A 299 -1.77 -14.05 -6.19
N HIS A 300 -0.63 -14.42 -6.81
CA HIS A 300 -0.51 -14.65 -8.25
C HIS A 300 -1.60 -15.63 -8.72
N ARG A 301 -1.72 -16.78 -8.04
CA ARG A 301 -2.78 -17.76 -8.32
C ARG A 301 -4.19 -17.17 -8.20
N PHE A 302 -4.49 -16.37 -7.17
CA PHE A 302 -5.81 -15.73 -7.05
C PHE A 302 -6.09 -14.76 -8.20
N ILE A 303 -5.09 -14.00 -8.64
CA ILE A 303 -5.23 -13.03 -9.72
C ILE A 303 -5.31 -13.71 -11.08
N ASP A 304 -4.50 -14.76 -11.29
CA ASP A 304 -4.51 -15.57 -12.50
C ASP A 304 -5.84 -16.30 -12.68
N ASP A 305 -6.40 -16.81 -11.59
CA ASP A 305 -7.73 -17.41 -11.56
C ASP A 305 -8.81 -16.40 -12.01
N LEU A 306 -8.73 -15.13 -11.57
CA LEU A 306 -9.63 -14.08 -12.04
C LEU A 306 -9.48 -13.78 -13.53
N ALA A 307 -8.27 -13.84 -14.08
CA ALA A 307 -8.01 -13.62 -15.48
C ALA A 307 -8.64 -14.71 -16.37
N HIS A 308 -8.68 -15.96 -15.89
CA HIS A 308 -9.24 -17.10 -16.62
C HIS A 308 -10.76 -17.25 -16.42
N HIS A 309 -11.31 -16.82 -15.28
CA HIS A 309 -12.76 -16.81 -15.05
C HIS A 309 -13.51 -15.72 -15.84
N SER A 310 -12.84 -14.66 -16.32
CA SER A 310 -13.49 -13.69 -17.21
C SER A 310 -13.85 -14.23 -18.60
N ASP A 311 -13.23 -15.34 -19.03
CA ASP A 311 -13.50 -15.97 -20.32
C ASP A 311 -14.55 -17.09 -20.24
N SER A 312 -14.83 -17.62 -19.05
CA SER A 312 -15.74 -18.77 -18.86
C SER A 312 -17.19 -18.40 -18.50
N ASP A 313 -17.47 -17.18 -18.05
CA ASP A 313 -18.85 -16.78 -17.67
C ASP A 313 -19.76 -16.45 -18.89
N VAL A 314 -19.32 -16.74 -20.12
CA VAL A 314 -20.20 -16.80 -21.29
C VAL A 314 -20.79 -18.21 -21.48
N ASP A 315 -20.18 -19.26 -20.91
CA ASP A 315 -20.69 -20.63 -21.01
C ASP A 315 -20.33 -21.44 -19.76
N SER A 316 -21.36 -21.83 -19.00
CA SER A 316 -21.40 -22.88 -17.95
C SER A 316 -21.39 -22.45 -16.47
N GLU A 317 -22.61 -22.27 -15.93
CA GLU A 317 -22.93 -22.80 -14.61
C GLU A 317 -22.66 -24.31 -14.60
N GLY A 318 -21.61 -24.77 -13.92
CA GLY A 318 -21.38 -26.21 -13.83
C GLY A 318 -20.06 -26.66 -13.23
N SER A 319 -20.05 -26.79 -11.89
CA SER A 319 -19.17 -27.68 -11.12
C SER A 319 -17.73 -27.22 -10.86
N MET A 320 -17.47 -26.83 -9.61
CA MET A 320 -16.22 -27.13 -8.93
C MET A 320 -16.52 -28.09 -7.78
N SER A 321 -15.88 -29.27 -7.83
CA SER A 321 -15.85 -30.29 -6.77
C SER A 321 -14.40 -30.37 -6.24
N PRO A 322 -14.20 -30.91 -5.02
CA PRO A 322 -13.29 -30.39 -3.99
C PRO A 322 -11.79 -30.57 -4.25
#